data_AF-A0A6I3L1T7-F1
#
_entry.id   AF-A0A6I3L1T7-F1
#
_cell.length_a   1.000
_cell.length_b   1.000
_cell.length_c   1.000
_cell.angle_alpha   90.00
_cell.angle_beta   90.00
_cell.angle_gamma   90.00
#
_symmetry.space_group_name_H-M   'P 1'
#
loop_
_entity.id
_entity.type
_entity.pdbx_description
1 polymer ?
#
loop_
_entity_poly.entity_id
_entity_poly.type
_entity_poly.pdbx_seq_one_letter_code
_entity_poly.pdbx_strand_id
1 'polypeptide(L)'
;MRSPKSPARQDPFEVVLCVVFGISALLQCFYGSPPNSAVENLPPGLRMLWLGLTLSGCLTTLVGVFARRVWGYLIEQIGLGALGWSLFAFGTQLLTMQIHQQTISAATVLGGPLPIALGVAFLWKRRQVSQDLKTLRAIRARRTAS
;
A
#
# COMPACT_ATOMS: atom_id res chain seq x y z
N MET A 1 -10.15 -26.59 -26.33
CA MET A 1 -9.09 -26.37 -25.32
C MET A 1 -9.54 -25.26 -24.37
N ARG A 2 -9.84 -25.57 -23.10
CA ARG A 2 -10.21 -24.54 -22.11
C ARG A 2 -8.96 -23.77 -21.73
N SER A 3 -8.96 -22.45 -22.00
CA SER A 3 -7.93 -21.54 -21.51
C SER A 3 -7.73 -21.78 -20.01
N PRO A 4 -6.49 -22.01 -19.53
CA PRO A 4 -6.26 -22.23 -18.11
C PRO A 4 -6.79 -21.01 -17.37
N LYS A 5 -7.79 -21.24 -16.52
CA LYS A 5 -8.37 -20.25 -15.61
C LYS A 5 -7.19 -19.76 -14.79
N SER A 6 -6.75 -18.53 -15.06
CA SER A 6 -5.64 -17.91 -14.34
C SER A 6 -5.95 -18.08 -12.85
N PRO A 7 -5.02 -18.61 -12.02
CA PRO A 7 -5.24 -18.68 -10.59
C PRO A 7 -5.64 -17.28 -10.11
N ALA A 8 -6.64 -17.22 -9.23
CA ALA A 8 -7.18 -15.96 -8.74
C ALA A 8 -6.02 -15.10 -8.22
N ARG A 9 -5.69 -14.06 -8.98
CA ARG A 9 -4.61 -13.09 -8.69
C ARG A 9 -4.96 -12.16 -7.52
N GLN A 10 -6.18 -12.26 -7.03
CA GLN A 10 -6.72 -11.43 -5.96
C GLN A 10 -6.28 -12.00 -4.62
N ASP A 11 -5.32 -11.35 -3.99
CA ASP A 11 -5.07 -11.57 -2.58
C ASP A 11 -6.12 -10.81 -1.77
N PRO A 12 -7.03 -11.51 -1.07
CA PRO A 12 -8.14 -10.87 -0.38
C PRO A 12 -7.65 -9.88 0.69
N PHE A 13 -6.53 -10.17 1.34
CA PHE A 13 -5.92 -9.28 2.33
C PHE A 13 -5.47 -7.94 1.76
N GLU A 14 -4.90 -7.91 0.55
CA GLU A 14 -4.48 -6.66 -0.07
C GLU A 14 -5.68 -5.79 -0.45
N VAL A 15 -6.70 -6.41 -1.04
CA VAL A 15 -7.92 -5.70 -1.43
C VAL A 15 -8.59 -5.12 -0.18
N VAL A 16 -8.73 -5.93 0.89
CA VAL A 16 -9.30 -5.47 2.15
C VAL A 16 -8.49 -4.32 2.74
N LEU A 17 -7.15 -4.43 2.82
CA LEU A 17 -6.31 -3.37 3.35
C LEU A 17 -6.38 -2.10 2.50
N CYS A 18 -6.31 -2.19 1.17
CA CYS A 18 -6.42 -1.04 0.27
C CYS A 18 -7.81 -0.38 0.38
N VAL A 19 -8.88 -1.15 0.53
CA VAL A 19 -10.23 -0.61 0.72
C VAL A 19 -10.34 0.08 2.08
N VAL A 20 -9.86 -0.55 3.16
CA VAL A 20 -9.90 0.03 4.51
C VAL A 20 -9.05 1.31 4.58
N PHE A 21 -7.82 1.31 4.06
CA PHE A 21 -6.97 2.49 4.01
C PHE A 21 -7.54 3.57 3.09
N GLY A 22 -8.05 3.19 1.92
CA GLY A 22 -8.67 4.11 0.97
C GLY A 22 -9.90 4.81 1.54
N ILE A 23 -10.82 4.06 2.15
CA ILE A 23 -12.02 4.61 2.81
C ILE A 23 -11.61 5.48 4.00
N SER A 24 -10.64 5.03 4.80
CA SER A 24 -10.16 5.81 5.95
C SER A 24 -9.51 7.13 5.54
N ALA A 25 -8.72 7.13 4.46
CA ALA A 25 -8.12 8.34 3.91
C ALA A 25 -9.19 9.26 3.30
N LEU A 26 -10.17 8.70 2.60
CA LEU A 26 -11.29 9.45 2.02
C LEU A 26 -12.13 10.13 3.10
N LEU A 27 -12.50 9.39 4.16
CA LEU A 27 -13.19 9.94 5.32
C LEU A 27 -12.40 11.09 5.96
N GLN A 28 -11.08 10.94 6.11
CA GLN A 28 -10.24 12.00 6.67
C GLN A 28 -10.11 13.23 5.76
N CYS A 29 -10.21 13.07 4.44
CA CYS A 29 -10.28 14.21 3.52
C CYS A 29 -11.58 15.01 3.67
N PHE A 30 -12.72 14.35 3.92
CA PHE A 30 -14.03 15.01 4.03
C PHE A 30 -14.36 15.49 5.45
N TYR A 31 -14.07 14.69 6.46
CA TYR A 31 -14.46 14.93 7.86
C TYR A 31 -13.29 15.42 8.73
N GLY A 32 -12.08 15.48 8.18
CA GLY A 32 -10.88 15.78 8.94
C GLY A 32 -10.34 14.58 9.72
N SER A 33 -9.17 14.75 10.33
CA SER A 33 -8.57 13.70 11.15
C SER A 33 -9.30 13.57 12.48
N PRO A 34 -9.50 12.33 12.98
CA PRO A 34 -10.11 12.14 14.29
C PRO A 34 -9.28 12.83 15.38
N PRO A 35 -9.95 13.43 16.39
CA PRO A 35 -9.27 14.09 17.49
C PRO A 35 -8.41 13.12 18.29
N ASN A 36 -7.22 13.53 18.71
CA ASN A 36 -6.17 12.72 19.35
C ASN A 36 -5.57 11.63 18.44
N SER A 37 -5.76 11.71 17.13
CA SER A 37 -5.12 10.77 16.21
C SER A 37 -3.70 11.20 15.88
N ALA A 38 -2.84 10.23 15.61
CA ALA A 38 -1.49 10.48 15.12
C ALA A 38 -1.47 11.35 13.83
N VAL A 39 -2.56 11.31 13.04
CA VAL A 39 -2.69 12.10 11.80
C VAL A 39 -2.97 13.58 12.08
N GLU A 40 -3.63 13.90 13.19
CA GLU A 40 -3.91 15.28 13.60
C GLU A 40 -2.62 16.02 14.00
N ASN A 41 -1.64 15.30 14.57
CA ASN A 41 -0.36 15.86 14.97
C ASN A 41 0.56 16.20 13.78
N LEU A 42 0.18 15.84 12.55
CA LEU A 42 0.94 16.19 11.36
C LEU A 42 0.67 17.64 10.92
N PRO A 43 1.69 18.35 10.41
CA PRO A 43 1.49 19.62 9.74
C PRO A 43 0.44 19.47 8.61
N PRO A 44 -0.47 20.45 8.45
CA PRO A 44 -1.63 20.31 7.56
C PRO A 44 -1.24 20.02 6.11
N GLY A 45 -0.11 20.57 5.64
CA GLY A 45 0.43 20.29 4.30
C GLY A 45 0.92 18.84 4.14
N LEU A 46 1.65 18.31 5.13
CA LEU A 46 2.12 16.91 5.12
C LEU A 46 0.95 15.94 5.24
N ARG A 47 -0.08 16.29 6.02
CA ARG A 47 -1.31 15.52 6.14
C ARG A 47 -2.02 15.36 4.79
N MET A 48 -2.27 16.48 4.09
CA MET A 48 -2.91 16.47 2.77
C MET A 48 -2.08 15.67 1.76
N LEU A 49 -0.76 15.86 1.75
CA LEU A 49 0.15 15.15 0.85
C LEU A 49 0.11 13.64 1.11
N TRP A 50 0.14 13.22 2.37
CA TRP A 50 0.05 11.81 2.76
C TRP A 50 -1.31 11.18 2.40
N LEU A 51 -2.42 11.88 2.68
CA LEU A 51 -3.76 11.40 2.32
C LEU A 51 -3.89 11.22 0.81
N GLY A 52 -3.39 12.18 0.02
CA GLY A 52 -3.37 12.10 -1.44
C GLY A 52 -2.51 10.93 -1.98
N LEU A 53 -1.33 10.72 -1.42
CA LEU A 53 -0.46 9.59 -1.76
C LEU A 53 -1.07 8.25 -1.39
N THR A 54 -1.74 8.17 -0.24
CA THR A 54 -2.39 6.95 0.24
C THR A 54 -3.62 6.61 -0.61
N LEU A 55 -4.44 7.61 -0.94
CA LEU A 55 -5.59 7.45 -1.85
C LEU A 55 -5.15 7.00 -3.24
N SER A 56 -4.22 7.72 -3.86
CA SER A 56 -3.71 7.38 -5.19
C SER A 56 -3.01 6.02 -5.20
N GLY A 57 -2.26 5.69 -4.15
CA GLY A 57 -1.71 4.37 -3.89
C GLY A 57 -2.80 3.30 -3.90
N CYS A 58 -3.80 3.39 -3.03
CA CYS A 58 -4.89 2.40 -2.92
C CYS A 58 -5.66 2.23 -4.25
N LEU A 59 -5.99 3.33 -4.93
CA LEU A 59 -6.66 3.31 -6.22
C LEU A 59 -5.83 2.59 -7.28
N THR A 60 -4.55 2.92 -7.37
CA THR A 60 -3.66 2.27 -8.33
C THR A 60 -3.45 0.79 -8.02
N THR A 61 -3.32 0.39 -6.75
CA THR A 61 -3.26 -1.04 -6.40
C THR A 61 -4.54 -1.77 -6.78
N LEU A 62 -5.72 -1.23 -6.43
CA LEU A 62 -7.00 -1.84 -6.77
C LEU A 62 -7.16 -1.98 -8.29
N VAL A 63 -6.89 -0.92 -9.05
CA VAL A 63 -6.93 -0.97 -10.52
C VAL A 63 -5.96 -2.02 -11.06
N GLY A 64 -4.75 -2.12 -10.49
CA GLY A 64 -3.74 -3.11 -10.87
C GLY A 64 -4.17 -4.57 -10.62
N VAL A 65 -4.81 -4.82 -9.47
CA VAL A 65 -5.35 -6.14 -9.08
C VAL A 65 -6.51 -6.56 -10.01
N PHE A 66 -7.40 -5.64 -10.36
CA PHE A 66 -8.54 -5.93 -11.25
C PHE A 66 -8.18 -5.93 -12.75
N ALA A 67 -7.07 -5.32 -13.15
CA ALA A 67 -6.62 -5.31 -14.54
C ALA A 67 -6.14 -6.69 -15.00
N ARG A 68 -6.84 -7.28 -15.98
CA ARG A 68 -6.61 -8.65 -16.51
C ARG A 68 -5.39 -8.82 -17.43
N ARG A 69 -4.49 -7.84 -17.57
CA ARG A 69 -3.34 -7.89 -18.50
C ARG A 69 -2.01 -7.70 -17.78
N VAL A 70 -0.90 -7.98 -18.48
CA VAL A 70 0.50 -7.78 -18.01
C VAL A 70 0.71 -6.37 -17.44
N TRP A 71 0.01 -5.37 -17.98
CA TRP A 71 0.00 -3.99 -17.47
C TRP A 71 -0.53 -3.87 -16.04
N GLY A 72 -1.48 -4.71 -15.64
CA GLY A 72 -2.01 -4.75 -14.27
C GLY A 72 -0.95 -5.06 -13.23
N TYR A 73 0.06 -5.86 -13.56
CA TYR A 73 1.18 -6.14 -12.63
C TYR A 73 2.11 -4.94 -12.47
N LEU A 74 2.30 -4.17 -13.54
CA LEU A 74 3.10 -2.94 -13.47
C LEU A 74 2.38 -1.90 -12.61
N ILE A 75 1.08 -1.74 -12.83
CA ILE A 75 0.23 -0.80 -12.07
C ILE A 75 0.16 -1.21 -10.60
N GLU A 76 -0.04 -2.50 -10.31
CA GLU A 76 -0.04 -3.03 -8.94
C GLU A 76 1.31 -2.78 -8.25
N GLN A 77 2.44 -2.98 -8.93
CA GLN A 77 3.77 -2.68 -8.37
C GLN A 77 3.97 -1.20 -8.04
N ILE A 78 3.46 -0.31 -8.88
CA ILE A 78 3.53 1.14 -8.66
C ILE A 78 2.66 1.51 -7.46
N GLY A 79 1.43 0.98 -7.39
CA GLY A 79 0.52 1.21 -6.27
C GLY A 79 1.06 0.66 -4.94
N LEU A 80 1.49 -0.59 -4.90
CA LEU A 80 2.11 -1.22 -3.73
C LEU A 80 3.38 -0.47 -3.30
N GLY A 81 4.15 0.02 -4.28
CA GLY A 81 5.34 0.83 -4.01
C GLY A 81 4.99 2.17 -3.37
N ALA A 82 4.06 2.92 -3.96
CA ALA A 82 3.62 4.21 -3.44
C ALA A 82 2.99 4.09 -2.06
N LEU A 83 2.10 3.12 -1.86
CA LEU A 83 1.41 2.85 -0.61
C LEU A 83 2.39 2.36 0.47
N GLY A 84 3.30 1.43 0.11
CA GLY A 84 4.31 0.91 1.02
C GLY A 84 5.30 1.98 1.50
N TRP A 85 5.83 2.81 0.59
CA TRP A 85 6.72 3.92 0.97
C TRP A 85 6.00 5.03 1.73
N SER A 86 4.74 5.32 1.37
CA SER A 86 3.87 6.26 2.10
C SER A 86 3.71 5.83 3.56
N LEU A 87 3.33 4.58 3.79
CA LEU A 87 3.12 4.02 5.13
C LEU A 87 4.42 3.96 5.93
N PHE A 88 5.52 3.58 5.28
CA PHE A 88 6.83 3.55 5.92
C PHE A 88 7.25 4.97 6.38
N ALA A 89 7.22 5.95 5.47
CA ALA A 89 7.60 7.33 5.76
C ALA A 89 6.71 7.95 6.85
N PHE A 90 5.40 7.71 6.76
CA PHE A 90 4.42 8.15 7.76
C PHE A 90 4.68 7.53 9.13
N GLY A 91 4.87 6.21 9.19
CA GLY A 91 5.16 5.52 10.43
C GLY A 91 6.48 5.96 11.05
N THR A 92 7.53 6.20 10.24
CA THR A 92 8.79 6.76 10.74
C THR A 92 8.61 8.18 11.28
N GLN A 93 7.83 9.03 10.59
CA GLN A 93 7.58 10.40 11.05
C GLN A 93 6.81 10.40 12.37
N LEU A 94 5.80 9.55 12.52
CA LEU A 94 5.08 9.39 13.79
C LEU A 94 6.01 8.94 14.91
N LEU A 95 6.91 8.01 14.62
CA LEU A 95 7.87 7.50 15.59
C LEU A 95 8.85 8.60 16.02
N THR A 96 9.33 9.45 15.10
CA THR A 96 10.16 10.61 15.44
C THR A 96 9.42 11.64 16.29
N MET A 97 8.14 11.93 15.98
CA MET A 97 7.32 12.86 16.77
C MET A 97 7.05 12.31 18.18
N GLN A 98 6.80 11.02 18.32
CA GLN A 98 6.60 10.34 19.60
C GLN A 98 7.87 10.36 20.46
N ILE A 99 9.04 10.11 19.86
CA ILE A 99 10.33 10.24 20.56
C ILE A 99 10.54 11.68 21.03
N HIS A 100 10.26 12.66 20.17
CA HIS A 100 10.48 14.07 20.48
C HIS A 100 9.55 14.61 21.58
N GLN A 101 8.29 14.15 21.61
CA GLN A 101 7.29 14.60 22.59
C GLN A 101 7.25 13.78 23.89
N GLN A 102 8.08 12.74 24.04
CA GLN A 102 8.10 11.82 25.18
C GLN A 102 6.74 11.18 25.52
N THR A 103 5.79 11.17 24.58
CA THR A 103 4.44 10.64 24.77
C THR A 103 4.41 9.12 24.48
N ILE A 104 5.20 8.33 25.22
CA ILE A 104 5.17 6.87 25.11
C ILE A 104 3.93 6.35 25.84
N SER A 105 2.82 6.18 25.13
CA SER A 105 1.58 5.56 25.63
C SER A 105 1.23 4.29 24.84
N ALA A 106 0.39 3.39 25.36
CA ALA A 106 0.01 2.15 24.69
C ALA A 106 -0.60 2.39 23.27
N ALA A 107 -1.29 3.51 23.08
CA ALA A 107 -1.80 3.93 21.76
C ALA A 107 -0.69 4.29 20.76
N THR A 108 0.49 4.72 21.23
CA THR A 108 1.63 5.08 20.39
C THR A 108 2.38 3.88 19.82
N VAL A 109 2.38 2.74 20.53
CA VAL A 109 2.97 1.46 20.07
C VAL A 109 2.22 0.91 18.84
N LEU A 110 0.93 1.20 18.72
CA LEU A 110 0.13 0.85 17.54
C LEU A 110 0.14 1.95 16.46
N GLY A 111 0.48 3.19 16.81
CA GLY A 111 0.44 4.33 15.90
C GLY A 111 1.63 4.42 14.93
N GLY A 112 2.86 4.15 15.39
CA GLY A 112 4.08 4.27 14.59
C GLY A 112 4.57 2.94 13.98
N PRO A 113 4.83 1.91 14.81
CA PRO A 113 5.33 0.61 14.35
C PRO A 113 4.41 -0.12 13.38
N LEU A 114 3.10 0.02 13.53
CA LEU A 114 2.11 -0.67 12.68
C LEU A 114 2.11 -0.18 11.22
N PRO A 115 2.06 1.13 10.93
CA PRO A 115 2.23 1.61 9.55
C PRO A 115 3.61 1.25 8.98
N ILE A 116 4.68 1.21 9.79
CA ILE A 116 5.98 0.71 9.33
C ILE A 116 5.88 -0.76 8.91
N ALA A 117 5.34 -1.62 9.76
CA ALA A 117 5.19 -3.05 9.48
C ALA A 117 4.33 -3.31 8.24
N LEU A 118 3.23 -2.57 8.08
CA LEU A 118 2.38 -2.65 6.88
C LEU A 118 3.10 -2.13 5.64
N GLY A 119 3.84 -1.02 5.76
CA GLY A 119 4.66 -0.49 4.68
C GLY A 119 5.70 -1.50 4.19
N VAL A 120 6.38 -2.17 5.13
CA VAL A 120 7.33 -3.26 4.83
C VAL A 120 6.61 -4.45 4.18
N ALA A 121 5.43 -4.84 4.67
CA ALA A 121 4.65 -5.93 4.09
C ALA A 121 4.25 -5.64 2.63
N PHE A 122 3.80 -4.42 2.32
CA PHE A 122 3.48 -4.01 0.95
C PHE A 122 4.72 -3.96 0.04
N LEU A 123 5.86 -3.48 0.54
CA LEU A 123 7.13 -3.49 -0.21
C LEU A 123 7.65 -4.91 -0.44
N TRP A 124 7.47 -5.82 0.52
CA TRP A 124 7.79 -7.23 0.37
C TRP A 124 6.92 -7.86 -0.72
N LYS A 125 5.61 -7.62 -0.66
CA LYS A 125 4.67 -8.09 -1.68
C LYS A 125 5.01 -7.56 -3.07
N ARG A 126 5.40 -6.29 -3.20
CA ARG A 126 5.89 -5.73 -4.47
C ARG A 126 7.07 -6.53 -5.05
N ARG A 127 7.99 -7.02 -4.20
CA ARG A 127 9.10 -7.89 -4.65
C ARG A 127 8.58 -9.24 -5.15
N GLN A 128 7.62 -9.84 -4.45
CA GLN A 128 7.00 -11.10 -4.86
C GLN A 128 6.32 -10.98 -6.23
N VAL A 129 5.50 -9.94 -6.43
CA VAL A 129 4.85 -9.64 -7.72
C VAL A 129 5.87 -9.43 -8.84
N SER A 130 7.04 -8.86 -8.53
CA SER A 130 8.15 -8.70 -9.49
C SER A 130 8.81 -10.01 -9.89
N GLN A 131 8.98 -10.93 -8.94
CA GLN A 131 9.49 -12.26 -9.22
C GLN A 131 8.51 -13.04 -10.10
N ASP A 132 7.21 -12.97 -9.83
CA ASP A 132 6.17 -13.63 -10.64
C ASP A 132 6.12 -13.08 -12.07
N LEU A 133 6.32 -11.77 -12.25
CA LEU A 133 6.44 -11.20 -13.59
C LEU A 133 7.66 -11.73 -14.35
N LYS A 134 8.81 -11.88 -13.67
CA LYS A 134 10.04 -12.42 -14.28
C LYS A 134 9.86 -13.88 -14.69
N THR A 135 9.23 -14.70 -13.85
CA THR A 135 8.96 -16.11 -14.17
C THR A 135 7.98 -16.24 -15.35
N LEU A 136 6.91 -15.45 -15.37
CA LEU A 136 5.96 -15.44 -16.50
C LEU A 136 6.60 -14.97 -17.81
N ARG A 137 7.49 -13.98 -17.77
CA ARG A 137 8.26 -13.54 -18.95
C ARG A 137 9.21 -14.64 -19.42
N ALA A 138 9.90 -15.33 -18.52
CA ALA A 138 10.81 -16.42 -18.86
C ALA A 138 10.07 -17.62 -19.50
N ILE A 139 8.90 -17.99 -18.98
CA ILE A 139 8.06 -19.06 -19.56
C ILE A 139 7.58 -18.65 -20.96
N ARG A 140 7.16 -17.39 -21.15
CA ARG A 140 6.73 -16.90 -22.46
C ARG A 140 7.88 -16.92 -23.47
N ALA A 141 9.08 -16.49 -23.07
CA ALA A 141 10.27 -16.52 -23.93
C ALA A 141 10.66 -17.94 -24.35
N ARG A 142 10.55 -18.93 -23.45
CA ARG A 142 10.77 -20.35 -23.79
C ARG A 142 9.75 -20.88 -24.79
N ARG A 143 8.47 -20.52 -24.66
CA ARG A 143 7.42 -20.95 -25.60
C ARG A 143 7.51 -20.34 -26.99
N THR A 144 8.14 -19.17 -27.12
CA THR A 144 8.32 -18.52 -28.43
C THR A 144 9.61 -18.96 -29.12
N ALA A 145 10.50 -19.66 -28.41
CA ALA A 145 11.77 -20.18 -28.93
C ALA A 145 11.69 -21.66 -29.36
N SER A 146 10.57 -22.34 -29.05
CA SER A 146 10.22 -23.69 -29.49
C SER A 146 9.21 -23.65 -30.63
#